data_AF-A0AAV0LS57-F1
#
_entry.id   AF-A0AAV0LS57-F1
#
_cell.length_a   1.000
_cell.length_b   1.000
_cell.length_c   1.000
_cell.angle_alpha   90.00
_cell.angle_beta   90.00
_cell.angle_gamma   90.00
#
_symmetry.space_group_name_H-M   'P 1'
#
loop_
_entity.id
_entity.type
_entity.pdbx_description
1 polymer ?
#
loop_
_entity_poly.entity_id
_entity_poly.type
_entity_poly.pdbx_seq_one_letter_code
_entity_poly.pdbx_strand_id
1 'polypeptide(L)'
;MRSLLFKSILSLHPKHCPSSISHFAMATATRARIRGVVFDMDGTLTVPTIDFPAMHNAVLGEDEYRRIKAENPTGIDILHHIQSWSPDRQRKAYEIIVDYERQGSDRLQIMPGAAELCGFLDSKKIRFGFSSYA
;
A
#
# COMPACT_ATOMS: atom_id res chain seq x y z
N MET A 1 7.52 -96.90 -30.10
CA MET A 1 7.24 -96.24 -28.80
C MET A 1 5.97 -95.41 -28.95
N ARG A 2 5.12 -95.44 -27.91
CA ARG A 2 3.87 -94.67 -27.64
C ARG A 2 3.97 -93.18 -28.06
N SER A 3 2.95 -92.36 -28.26
CA SER A 3 1.48 -92.39 -28.34
C SER A 3 1.05 -90.93 -28.60
N LEU A 4 0.30 -90.68 -29.68
CA LEU A 4 -0.95 -89.88 -29.77
C LEU A 4 -1.28 -88.67 -28.84
N LEU A 5 -1.85 -87.62 -29.48
CA LEU A 5 -2.81 -86.57 -29.02
C LEU A 5 -2.23 -85.29 -28.34
N PHE A 6 -2.79 -84.07 -28.37
CA PHE A 6 -3.92 -83.38 -29.03
C PHE A 6 -3.81 -81.85 -28.73
N LYS A 7 -4.40 -81.01 -29.61
CA LYS A 7 -5.14 -79.74 -29.43
C LYS A 7 -4.86 -78.78 -28.24
N SER A 8 -4.73 -77.48 -28.54
CA SER A 8 -5.73 -76.41 -28.26
C SER A 8 -5.06 -75.02 -28.23
N ILE A 9 -5.41 -74.12 -29.16
CA ILE A 9 -6.37 -73.00 -29.05
C ILE A 9 -5.87 -71.82 -28.20
N LEU A 10 -5.77 -70.68 -28.89
CA LEU A 10 -5.73 -69.27 -28.49
C LEU A 10 -6.13 -68.92 -27.04
N SER A 11 -5.33 -68.05 -26.41
CA SER A 11 -5.86 -66.86 -25.72
C SER A 11 -4.75 -65.84 -25.43
N LEU A 12 -4.73 -64.75 -26.21
CA LEU A 12 -3.99 -63.53 -25.88
C LEU A 12 -4.70 -62.85 -24.70
N HIS A 13 -4.05 -62.78 -23.54
CA HIS A 13 -4.49 -61.92 -22.44
C HIS A 13 -3.82 -60.55 -22.57
N PRO A 14 -4.56 -59.44 -22.75
CA PRO A 14 -4.03 -58.11 -22.51
C PRO A 14 -3.91 -57.92 -21.00
N LYS A 15 -2.72 -57.55 -20.53
CA LYS A 15 -2.54 -57.08 -19.15
C LYS A 15 -3.20 -55.71 -19.01
N HIS A 16 -4.27 -55.62 -18.24
CA HIS A 16 -4.83 -54.33 -17.82
C HIS A 16 -3.86 -53.64 -16.86
N CYS A 17 -3.20 -52.58 -17.33
CA CYS A 17 -2.68 -51.53 -16.46
C CYS A 17 -3.88 -50.64 -16.07
N PRO A 18 -4.19 -50.43 -14.79
CA PRO A 18 -5.08 -49.35 -14.41
C PRO A 18 -4.33 -48.05 -14.66
N SER A 19 -4.76 -47.29 -15.67
CA SER A 19 -4.34 -45.91 -15.89
C SER A 19 -4.75 -45.12 -14.65
N SER A 20 -3.79 -44.79 -13.80
CA SER A 20 -3.99 -43.78 -12.76
C SER A 20 -4.33 -42.49 -13.48
N ILE A 21 -5.60 -42.07 -13.40
CA ILE A 21 -6.01 -40.73 -13.79
C ILE A 21 -5.31 -39.81 -12.79
N SER A 22 -4.16 -39.27 -13.21
CA SER A 22 -3.55 -38.14 -12.55
C SER A 22 -4.54 -36.99 -12.63
N HIS A 23 -5.41 -36.89 -11.63
CA HIS A 23 -6.14 -35.66 -11.33
C HIS A 23 -5.07 -34.60 -11.14
N PHE A 24 -4.80 -33.80 -12.17
CA PHE A 24 -4.14 -32.52 -12.00
C PHE A 24 -5.03 -31.72 -11.06
N ALA A 25 -4.69 -31.75 -9.78
CA ALA A 25 -5.25 -30.83 -8.81
C ALA A 25 -4.84 -29.44 -9.30
N MET A 26 -5.79 -28.77 -9.98
CA MET A 26 -5.75 -27.33 -10.15
C MET A 26 -5.61 -26.76 -8.74
N ALA A 27 -4.38 -26.38 -8.39
CA ALA A 27 -4.12 -25.61 -7.19
C ALA A 27 -4.92 -24.32 -7.36
N THR A 28 -6.11 -24.30 -6.77
CA THR A 28 -6.88 -23.07 -6.63
C THR A 28 -6.00 -22.15 -5.81
N ALA A 29 -5.36 -21.19 -6.47
CA ALA A 29 -4.57 -20.19 -5.78
C ALA A 29 -5.53 -19.47 -4.83
N THR A 30 -5.46 -19.85 -3.55
CA THR A 30 -6.26 -19.24 -2.50
C THR A 30 -5.83 -17.79 -2.45
N ARG A 31 -6.73 -16.87 -2.83
CA ARG A 31 -6.43 -15.44 -2.79
C ARG A 31 -5.96 -15.08 -1.38
N ALA A 32 -4.84 -14.35 -1.32
CA ALA A 32 -4.28 -13.91 -0.05
C ALA A 32 -5.34 -13.14 0.75
N ARG A 33 -5.56 -13.55 2.00
CA ARG A 33 -6.53 -12.88 2.89
C ARG A 33 -5.85 -11.73 3.61
N ILE A 34 -6.38 -10.52 3.47
CA ILE A 34 -5.95 -9.34 4.23
C ILE A 34 -6.08 -9.64 5.73
N ARG A 35 -4.99 -9.43 6.48
CA ARG A 35 -4.92 -9.68 7.93
C ARG A 35 -5.01 -8.39 8.77
N GLY A 36 -4.75 -7.26 8.13
CA GLY A 36 -4.91 -5.93 8.69
C GLY A 36 -4.62 -4.85 7.66
N VAL A 37 -4.96 -3.62 8.02
CA VAL A 37 -4.78 -2.42 7.18
C VAL A 37 -4.09 -1.34 8.01
N VAL A 38 -3.12 -0.65 7.44
CA VAL A 38 -2.54 0.55 8.05
C VAL A 38 -2.85 1.71 7.12
N PHE A 39 -3.47 2.74 7.67
CA PHE A 39 -3.79 3.96 6.95
C PHE A 39 -2.76 5.03 7.26
N ASP A 40 -2.40 5.81 6.25
CA ASP A 40 -1.82 7.14 6.46
C ASP A 40 -2.91 8.09 6.99
N MET A 41 -2.52 9.24 7.54
CA MET A 41 -3.46 10.26 7.99
C MET A 41 -3.82 11.22 6.85
N ASP A 42 -2.89 12.12 6.50
CA ASP A 42 -3.16 13.24 5.62
C ASP A 42 -3.34 12.80 4.17
N GLY A 43 -4.46 13.20 3.55
CA GLY A 43 -4.80 12.76 2.20
C GLY A 43 -5.39 11.35 2.14
N THR A 44 -5.49 10.65 3.27
CA THR A 44 -6.07 9.30 3.35
C THR A 44 -7.27 9.25 4.31
N LEU A 45 -7.06 9.44 5.61
CA LEU A 45 -8.13 9.50 6.62
C LEU A 45 -8.65 10.91 6.87
N THR A 46 -7.82 11.92 6.59
CA THR A 46 -8.16 13.34 6.69
C THR A 46 -8.04 13.99 5.32
N VAL A 47 -8.89 14.96 5.06
CA VAL A 47 -8.75 15.85 3.91
C VAL A 47 -7.51 16.72 4.15
N PRO A 48 -6.56 16.86 3.19
CA PRO A 48 -5.43 17.77 3.36
C PRO A 48 -5.91 19.22 3.50
N THR A 49 -5.55 19.88 4.60
CA THR A 49 -5.98 21.26 4.91
C THR A 49 -4.84 22.27 4.92
N ILE A 50 -3.60 21.81 5.05
CA ILE A 50 -2.42 22.68 5.02
C ILE A 50 -2.11 23.05 3.56
N ASP A 51 -2.04 24.35 3.28
CA ASP A 51 -1.57 24.87 2.00
C ASP A 51 -0.03 24.86 1.97
N PHE A 52 0.53 23.68 1.69
CA PHE A 52 1.98 23.49 1.55
C PHE A 52 2.61 24.46 0.53
N PRO A 53 2.04 24.71 -0.66
CA PRO A 53 2.55 25.73 -1.57
C PRO A 53 2.67 27.13 -0.95
N ALA A 54 1.64 27.61 -0.26
CA ALA A 54 1.68 28.92 0.40
C ALA A 54 2.68 28.93 1.56
N MET A 55 2.74 27.87 2.36
CA MET A 55 3.71 27.72 3.44
C MET A 55 5.15 27.73 2.91
N HIS A 56 5.45 26.97 1.87
CA HIS A 56 6.79 26.95 1.27
C HIS A 56 7.18 28.32 0.70
N ASN A 57 6.25 29.01 0.04
CA ASN A 57 6.48 30.37 -0.45
C ASN A 57 6.75 31.34 0.71
N ALA A 58 5.99 31.26 1.81
CA ALA A 58 6.17 32.12 2.98
C ALA A 58 7.52 31.87 3.67
N VAL A 59 8.00 30.62 3.74
CA VAL A 59 9.29 30.27 4.35
C VAL A 59 10.47 30.65 3.45
N LEU A 60 10.42 30.31 2.16
CA LEU A 60 11.55 30.44 1.24
C LEU A 60 11.62 31.81 0.56
N GLY A 61 10.48 32.48 0.42
CA GLY A 61 10.28 33.58 -0.52
C GLY A 61 9.99 33.09 -1.93
N GLU A 62 9.42 33.96 -2.76
CA GLU A 62 8.92 33.61 -4.09
C GLU A 62 10.02 33.11 -5.05
N ASP A 63 11.15 33.80 -5.10
CA ASP A 63 12.24 33.46 -6.03
C ASP A 63 12.87 32.10 -5.70
N GLU A 64 13.15 31.85 -4.43
CA GLU A 64 13.78 30.60 -3.98
C GLU A 64 12.80 29.43 -4.09
N TYR A 65 11.52 29.65 -3.73
CA TYR A 65 10.47 28.65 -3.93
C TYR A 65 10.36 28.21 -5.39
N ARG A 66 10.38 29.16 -6.34
CA ARG A 66 10.32 28.85 -7.79
C ARG A 66 11.54 28.05 -8.25
N ARG A 67 12.75 28.40 -7.79
CA ARG A 67 13.98 27.67 -8.13
C ARG A 67 13.93 26.23 -7.64
N ILE A 68 13.69 26.04 -6.33
CA ILE A 68 13.70 24.70 -5.72
C ILE A 68 12.59 23.81 -6.31
N LYS A 69 11.40 24.38 -6.58
CA LYS A 69 10.30 23.64 -7.20
C LYS A 69 10.61 23.19 -8.63
N ALA A 70 11.35 23.99 -9.39
CA ALA A 70 11.78 23.62 -10.74
C ALA A 70 12.82 22.49 -10.71
N GLU A 71 13.68 22.46 -9.70
CA GLU A 71 14.69 21.41 -9.51
C GLU A 71 14.09 20.12 -8.93
N ASN A 72 13.03 20.22 -8.12
CA ASN A 72 12.43 19.09 -7.40
C ASN A 72 10.93 18.94 -7.75
N PRO A 73 10.59 18.32 -8.89
CA PRO A 73 9.19 18.18 -9.32
C PRO A 73 8.37 17.24 -8.43
N THR A 74 9.03 16.40 -7.62
CA THR A 74 8.39 15.45 -6.70
C THR A 74 7.94 16.08 -5.38
N GLY A 75 8.36 17.31 -5.08
CA GLY A 75 8.04 18.01 -3.84
C GLY A 75 9.25 18.68 -3.19
N ILE A 76 8.99 19.50 -2.18
CA ILE A 76 10.01 20.19 -1.40
C ILE A 76 9.98 19.64 0.02
N ASP A 77 11.11 19.10 0.49
CA ASP A 77 11.33 18.85 1.92
C ASP A 77 11.81 20.15 2.57
N ILE A 78 10.86 20.94 3.07
CA ILE A 78 11.14 22.25 3.63
C ILE A 78 11.98 22.17 4.90
N LEU A 79 11.79 21.13 5.72
CA LEU A 79 12.50 20.96 6.98
C LEU A 79 13.96 20.65 6.74
N HIS A 80 14.25 19.77 5.78
CA HIS A 80 15.62 19.51 5.36
C HIS A 80 16.29 20.76 4.78
N HIS A 81 15.55 21.55 4.00
CA HIS A 81 16.09 22.77 3.40
C HIS A 81 16.49 23.82 4.45
N ILE A 82 15.65 24.07 5.45
CA ILE A 82 15.92 25.09 6.49
C ILE A 82 16.91 24.63 7.55
N GLN A 83 17.26 23.34 7.62
CA GLN A 83 18.18 22.79 8.61
C GLN A 83 19.57 23.44 8.57
N SER A 84 20.00 23.90 7.39
CA SER A 84 21.31 24.53 7.16
C SER A 84 21.31 26.05 7.37
N TRP A 85 20.17 26.65 7.67
CA TRP A 85 20.04 28.10 7.79
C TRP A 85 20.64 28.64 9.10
N SER A 86 20.87 29.95 9.16
CA SER A 86 21.26 30.59 10.41
C SER A 86 20.17 30.42 11.48
N PRO A 87 20.52 30.34 12.78
CA PRO A 87 19.55 30.10 13.85
C PRO A 87 18.35 31.06 13.84
N ASP A 88 18.58 32.35 13.55
CA ASP A 88 17.49 33.34 13.49
C ASP A 88 16.57 33.15 12.29
N ARG A 89 17.10 32.71 11.14
CA ARG A 89 16.28 32.39 9.96
C ARG A 89 15.49 31.10 10.19
N GLN A 90 16.12 30.11 10.80
CA GLN A 90 15.48 28.84 11.13
C GLN A 90 14.33 29.05 12.14
N ARG A 91 14.51 29.88 13.16
CA ARG A 91 13.45 30.24 14.12
C ARG A 91 12.22 30.84 13.42
N LYS A 92 12.44 31.85 12.57
CA LYS A 92 11.36 32.48 11.79
C LYS A 92 10.66 31.49 10.86
N ALA A 93 11.41 30.60 10.22
CA ALA A 93 10.84 29.56 9.37
C ALA A 93 9.92 28.62 10.16
N TYR A 94 10.36 28.17 11.35
CA TYR A 94 9.52 27.35 12.22
C TYR A 94 8.29 28.08 12.74
N GLU A 95 8.38 29.36 13.08
CA GLU A 95 7.22 30.18 13.46
C GLU A 95 6.16 30.18 12.36
N ILE A 96 6.57 30.40 11.10
CA ILE A 96 5.67 30.33 9.94
C ILE A 96 5.07 28.93 9.80
N ILE A 97 5.88 27.87 9.87
CA ILE A 97 5.38 26.47 9.75
C ILE A 97 4.32 26.18 10.81
N VAL A 98 4.60 26.51 12.08
CA VAL A 98 3.67 26.30 13.20
C VAL A 98 2.35 27.06 12.98
N ASP A 99 2.39 28.27 12.42
CA ASP A 99 1.18 29.03 12.11
C ASP A 99 0.34 28.37 11.01
N TYR A 100 0.97 27.79 9.98
CA TYR A 100 0.27 27.03 8.94
C TYR A 100 -0.27 25.70 9.46
N GLU A 101 0.48 24.99 10.30
CA GLU A 101 0.04 23.76 10.97
C GLU A 101 -1.18 24.00 11.85
N ARG A 102 -1.17 25.09 12.64
CA ARG A 102 -2.31 25.49 13.46
C ARG A 102 -3.55 25.74 12.60
N GLN A 103 -3.41 26.50 11.52
CA GLN A 103 -4.51 26.77 10.59
C GLN A 103 -5.05 25.49 9.93
N GLY A 104 -4.17 24.55 9.58
CA GLY A 104 -4.55 23.26 9.03
C GLY A 104 -5.33 22.41 10.04
N SER A 105 -4.87 22.37 11.28
CA SER A 105 -5.51 21.67 12.39
C SER A 105 -6.92 22.22 12.68
N ASP A 106 -7.08 23.54 12.70
CA ASP A 106 -8.37 24.21 12.93
C ASP A 106 -9.41 23.87 11.83
N ARG A 107 -8.95 23.52 10.63
CA ARG A 107 -9.79 23.20 9.47
C ARG A 107 -9.95 21.70 9.25
N LEU A 108 -9.41 20.86 10.13
CA LEU A 108 -9.30 19.42 9.92
C LEU A 108 -10.66 18.79 9.65
N GLN A 109 -10.71 17.96 8.61
CA GLN A 109 -11.91 17.26 8.17
C GLN A 109 -11.58 15.79 7.94
N ILE A 110 -12.50 14.92 8.37
CA ILE A 110 -12.43 13.49 8.06
C ILE A 110 -12.70 13.29 6.57
N MET A 111 -11.92 12.42 5.93
CA MET A 111 -12.12 12.05 4.54
C MET A 111 -13.50 11.38 4.37
N PRO A 112 -14.35 11.82 3.43
CA PRO A 112 -15.62 11.16 3.15
C PRO A 112 -15.44 9.66 2.87
N GLY A 113 -16.22 8.80 3.52
CA GLY A 113 -16.09 7.35 3.39
C GLY A 113 -15.11 6.70 4.37
N ALA A 114 -14.27 7.46 5.08
CA ALA A 114 -13.29 6.90 6.01
C ALA A 114 -13.97 6.22 7.21
N ALA A 115 -15.02 6.83 7.76
CA ALA A 115 -15.76 6.25 8.88
C ALA A 115 -16.49 4.95 8.47
N GLU A 116 -17.08 4.95 7.29
CA GLU A 116 -17.78 3.81 6.69
C GLU A 116 -16.81 2.67 6.39
N LEU A 117 -15.62 2.97 5.85
CA LEU A 117 -14.57 2.01 5.61
C LEU A 117 -14.07 1.38 6.93
N CYS A 118 -13.82 2.20 7.95
CA CYS A 118 -13.42 1.72 9.28
C CYS A 118 -14.51 0.80 9.88
N GLY A 119 -15.78 1.19 9.79
CA GLY A 119 -16.91 0.36 10.24
C GLY A 119 -17.03 -0.94 9.44
N PHE A 120 -16.77 -0.90 8.13
CA PHE A 120 -16.73 -2.10 7.30
C PHE A 120 -15.60 -3.05 7.73
N LEU A 121 -14.38 -2.55 7.92
CA LEU A 121 -13.24 -3.35 8.36
C LEU A 121 -13.49 -3.99 9.74
N ASP A 122 -14.07 -3.21 10.65
CA ASP A 122 -14.47 -3.69 11.97
C ASP A 122 -15.51 -4.82 11.87
N SER A 123 -16.56 -4.65 11.04
CA SER A 123 -17.58 -5.69 10.80
C SER A 123 -17.00 -7.00 10.23
N LYS A 124 -15.87 -6.90 9.51
CA LYS A 124 -15.13 -8.05 8.95
C LYS A 124 -14.07 -8.61 9.90
N LYS A 125 -13.94 -8.04 11.11
CA LYS A 125 -12.90 -8.37 12.10
C LYS A 125 -11.49 -8.23 11.52
N ILE A 126 -11.31 -7.26 10.64
CA ILE A 126 -10.00 -6.90 10.07
C ILE A 126 -9.44 -5.77 10.95
N ARG A 127 -8.31 -6.03 11.58
CA ARG A 127 -7.64 -5.02 12.42
C ARG A 127 -7.13 -3.89 11.52
N PHE A 128 -7.33 -2.65 11.95
CA PHE A 128 -6.71 -1.51 11.29
C PHE A 128 -6.02 -0.60 12.29
N GLY A 129 -5.03 0.13 11.81
CA GLY A 129 -4.30 1.15 12.55
C GLY A 129 -3.95 2.32 11.65
N PHE A 130 -3.35 3.34 12.24
CA PHE A 130 -2.86 4.52 11.54
C PHE A 130 -1.36 4.63 11.74
N SER A 131 -0.68 5.14 10.72
CA SER A 131 0.73 5.52 10.78
C SER A 131 0.79 7.01 10.49
N SER A 132 1.16 7.79 11.50
CA SER A 132 1.56 9.19 11.32
C SER A 132 3.02 9.30 11.69
N TYR A 133 3.78 10.07 10.92
CA TYR A 133 5.09 10.52 11.38
C TYR A 133 4.83 11.56 12.48
N ALA A 134 5.45 11.36 13.65
CA ALA A 134 5.39 12.26 14.80
C ALA A 134 6.67 13.10 14.85
#